data_AF-A0A9E4HGD5-F1
#
_entry.id   AF-A0A9E4HGD5-F1
#
_cell.length_a   1.000
_cell.length_b   1.000
_cell.length_c   1.000
_cell.angle_alpha   90.00
_cell.angle_beta   90.00
_cell.angle_gamma   90.00
#
_symmetry.space_group_name_H-M   'P 1'
#
loop_
_entity.id
_entity.type
_entity.pdbx_description
1 polymer ?
#
loop_
_entity_poly.entity_id
_entity_poly.type
_entity_poly.pdbx_seq_one_letter_code
_entity_poly.pdbx_strand_id
1 'polypeptide(L)'
;MKFGFLIPLLAISTLMLIPREKSHALFSEYLFEQTTGSANDMTGSSLAIGANVDDGTAGSFDIGFPFDFDDSIYTTFTVSTNGWMKLGLHTFSSNYINDFSSFVQFPVITAFWDDLRTYPGDGYIRYQTEGSPGSRVLTVEWRVRYWSSAATASGPWVYQVRLYEGTNVIEFFYIDMPSNYNTTATIGMASSTTNWMSVVPGSPRATASTTVQRHNININVTPITAGTLYRFRRVLDDLACDSVWFDAGNSANSYLENSAATVSARLINLGANPKNNIPFQFDVYDNKQTLVYSSEQAIVSPGNRFGTATHTFNAIPGTINDVSGIYEVYAYPTNPVDEDYKNDTCKLSYFILGQNDIIAFRILSPFENVP
;
A
#
# COMPACT_ATOMS: atom_id res chain seq x y z
N MET A 1 -43.00 37.57 45.71
CA MET A 1 -41.59 37.60 45.26
C MET A 1 -40.93 36.28 45.60
N LYS A 2 -40.76 35.38 44.62
CA LYS A 2 -39.83 34.25 44.71
C LYS A 2 -38.99 34.31 43.44
N PHE A 3 -37.71 34.63 43.66
CA PHE A 3 -36.66 34.67 42.65
C PHE A 3 -36.39 33.26 42.14
N GLY A 4 -36.20 33.12 40.82
CA GLY A 4 -35.86 31.86 40.17
C GLY A 4 -34.37 31.54 40.23
N PHE A 5 -34.03 30.33 39.82
CA PHE A 5 -32.76 29.99 39.18
C PHE A 5 -33.03 28.83 38.21
N LEU A 6 -33.08 29.13 36.90
CA LEU A 6 -32.82 28.13 35.87
C LEU A 6 -31.31 27.90 35.84
N ILE A 7 -30.88 26.65 36.01
CA ILE A 7 -29.51 26.23 35.75
C ILE A 7 -29.46 25.81 34.27
N PRO A 8 -28.63 26.44 33.42
CA PRO A 8 -28.45 25.96 32.05
C PRO A 8 -27.61 24.67 32.10
N LEU A 9 -28.12 23.62 31.47
CA LEU A 9 -27.38 22.38 31.26
C LEU A 9 -26.30 22.65 30.21
N LEU A 10 -25.05 22.82 30.64
CA LEU A 10 -23.91 22.98 29.76
C LEU A 10 -23.54 21.59 29.21
N ALA A 11 -23.93 21.30 27.97
CA ALA A 11 -23.47 20.10 27.26
C ALA A 11 -22.00 20.29 26.89
N ILE A 12 -21.10 19.74 27.70
CA ILE A 12 -19.68 19.61 27.36
C ILE A 12 -19.57 18.43 26.38
N SER A 13 -19.47 18.70 25.08
CA SER A 13 -19.01 17.69 24.13
C SER A 13 -17.50 17.52 24.29
N THR A 14 -17.09 16.53 25.07
CA THR A 14 -15.72 16.03 25.03
C THR A 14 -15.50 15.39 23.67
N LEU A 15 -14.84 16.13 22.77
CA LEU A 15 -14.22 15.58 21.57
C LEU A 15 -13.10 14.64 22.04
N MET A 16 -13.40 13.35 22.16
CA MET A 16 -12.37 12.32 22.30
C MET A 16 -11.57 12.33 20.99
N LEU A 17 -10.43 13.04 20.98
CA LEU A 17 -9.34 12.65 20.11
C LEU A 17 -8.90 11.27 20.58
N ILE A 18 -9.37 10.23 19.91
CA ILE A 18 -8.73 8.92 19.98
C ILE A 18 -7.41 9.12 19.21
N PRO A 19 -6.23 9.13 19.86
CA PRO A 19 -5.00 9.03 19.11
C PRO A 19 -5.06 7.69 18.39
N ARG A 20 -5.16 7.73 17.05
CA ARG A 20 -5.01 6.53 16.22
C ARG A 20 -3.60 6.01 16.54
N GLU A 21 -3.52 4.92 17.30
CA GLU A 21 -2.25 4.21 17.48
C GLU A 21 -1.65 3.99 16.09
N LYS A 22 -0.33 4.18 15.96
CA LYS A 22 0.39 4.02 14.70
C LYS A 22 -0.03 2.70 14.05
N SER A 23 -0.95 2.77 13.08
CA SER A 23 -1.32 1.60 12.31
C SER A 23 -0.08 1.24 11.52
N HIS A 24 0.33 -0.02 11.60
CA HIS A 24 1.23 -0.61 10.62
C HIS A 24 0.80 -0.18 9.22
N ALA A 25 1.76 -0.05 8.30
CA ALA A 25 1.40 0.17 6.91
C ALA A 25 0.56 -1.00 6.38
N LEU A 26 -0.05 -0.83 5.22
CA LEU A 26 -0.69 -1.93 4.52
C LEU A 26 0.17 -2.24 3.31
N PHE A 27 0.34 -3.52 2.99
CA PHE A 27 1.02 -3.88 1.74
C PHE A 27 0.26 -3.40 0.49
N SER A 28 -1.00 -2.97 0.62
CA SER A 28 -1.69 -2.22 -0.43
C SER A 28 -1.04 -0.87 -0.78
N GLU A 29 -0.12 -0.38 0.05
CA GLU A 29 0.64 0.88 -0.16
C GLU A 29 2.07 0.62 -0.68
N TYR A 30 2.38 -0.63 -1.03
CA TYR A 30 3.62 -0.96 -1.74
C TYR A 30 3.32 -1.06 -3.23
N LEU A 31 4.21 -0.49 -4.03
CA LEU A 31 4.26 -0.72 -5.47
C LEU A 31 5.11 -1.95 -5.74
N PHE A 32 4.59 -2.79 -6.63
CA PHE A 32 5.30 -3.92 -7.20
C PHE A 32 5.68 -3.60 -8.64
N GLU A 33 6.95 -3.78 -8.96
CA GLU A 33 7.50 -3.63 -10.30
C GLU A 33 8.31 -4.88 -10.68
N GLN A 34 8.13 -5.35 -11.91
CA GLN A 34 9.01 -6.34 -12.51
C GLN A 34 9.93 -5.66 -13.52
N THR A 35 11.23 -5.93 -13.41
CA THR A 35 12.25 -5.54 -14.37
C THR A 35 13.27 -6.66 -14.54
N THR A 36 14.40 -6.37 -15.18
CA THR A 36 15.58 -7.25 -15.24
C THR A 36 16.77 -6.62 -14.54
N GLY A 37 17.73 -7.44 -14.13
CA GLY A 37 18.91 -6.97 -13.42
C GLY A 37 20.09 -7.94 -13.48
N SER A 38 21.05 -7.73 -12.59
CA SER A 38 22.20 -8.61 -12.38
C SER A 38 22.35 -8.97 -10.90
N ALA A 39 23.05 -10.07 -10.61
CA ALA A 39 23.34 -10.50 -9.25
C ALA A 39 24.27 -9.49 -8.56
N ASN A 40 24.05 -9.23 -7.27
CA ASN A 40 25.08 -8.59 -6.46
C ASN A 40 26.22 -9.59 -6.28
N ASP A 41 27.46 -9.11 -6.29
CA ASP A 41 28.60 -9.93 -5.90
C ASP A 41 28.39 -10.42 -4.47
N MET A 42 28.89 -11.62 -4.15
CA MET A 42 28.84 -12.23 -2.82
C MET A 42 30.23 -12.67 -2.38
N THR A 43 31.27 -12.12 -3.00
CA THR A 43 32.67 -12.29 -2.60
C THR A 43 32.88 -11.68 -1.21
N GLY A 44 33.36 -12.48 -0.26
CA GLY A 44 33.53 -12.04 1.13
C GLY A 44 32.28 -12.20 2.01
N SER A 45 31.18 -12.74 1.47
CA SER A 45 29.96 -12.99 2.24
C SER A 45 30.17 -13.93 3.44
N SER A 46 29.35 -13.74 4.46
CA SER A 46 29.26 -14.66 5.59
C SER A 46 28.33 -15.84 5.27
N LEU A 47 28.71 -17.04 5.69
CA LEU A 47 27.86 -18.23 5.60
C LEU A 47 26.82 -18.20 6.73
N ALA A 48 25.54 -18.14 6.39
CA ALA A 48 24.45 -18.28 7.36
C ALA A 48 24.09 -19.74 7.62
N ILE A 49 23.89 -20.51 6.54
CA ILE A 49 23.58 -21.94 6.59
C ILE A 49 24.42 -22.67 5.55
N GLY A 50 25.14 -23.72 5.97
CA GLY A 50 25.97 -24.56 5.10
C GLY A 50 25.17 -25.57 4.29
N ALA A 51 25.87 -26.47 3.61
CA ALA A 51 25.27 -27.54 2.81
C ALA A 51 24.66 -28.65 3.68
N ASN A 52 23.74 -29.42 3.07
CA ASN A 52 23.06 -30.57 3.67
C ASN A 52 22.27 -30.22 4.95
N VAL A 53 21.55 -29.10 4.91
CA VAL A 53 20.63 -28.69 5.96
C VAL A 53 19.23 -28.63 5.40
N ASP A 54 18.34 -29.35 6.07
CA ASP A 54 16.90 -29.38 5.84
C ASP A 54 16.21 -28.75 7.05
N ASP A 55 15.11 -28.04 6.83
CA ASP A 55 14.33 -27.41 7.90
C ASP A 55 15.16 -26.51 8.86
N GLY A 56 16.26 -25.97 8.35
CA GLY A 56 17.24 -25.22 9.12
C GLY A 56 16.93 -23.73 9.18
N THR A 57 17.19 -23.13 10.34
CA THR A 57 17.17 -21.66 10.52
C THR A 57 18.48 -21.17 11.10
N ALA A 58 18.84 -19.93 10.78
CA ALA A 58 19.99 -19.25 11.36
C ALA A 58 19.76 -17.75 11.52
N GLY A 59 20.26 -17.22 12.62
CA GLY A 59 20.19 -15.82 13.03
C GLY A 59 20.31 -15.69 14.54
N SER A 60 19.99 -14.53 15.13
CA SER A 60 19.73 -13.25 14.46
C SER A 60 21.03 -12.67 13.88
N PHE A 61 21.02 -12.31 12.60
CA PHE A 61 22.10 -11.60 11.93
C PHE A 61 21.79 -10.10 11.87
N ASP A 62 22.82 -9.26 11.87
CA ASP A 62 22.65 -7.81 11.72
C ASP A 62 22.35 -7.46 10.27
N ILE A 63 21.32 -6.63 10.04
CA ILE A 63 21.05 -6.00 8.74
C ILE A 63 22.18 -5.03 8.39
N GLY A 64 22.77 -4.41 9.41
CA GLY A 64 23.80 -3.38 9.30
C GLY A 64 23.25 -1.96 9.33
N PHE A 65 21.95 -1.76 9.08
CA PHE A 65 21.27 -0.47 9.15
C PHE A 65 19.83 -0.64 9.68
N PRO A 66 19.20 0.43 10.20
CA PRO A 66 17.77 0.43 10.48
C PRO A 66 16.98 0.32 9.17
N PHE A 67 16.15 -0.70 9.06
CA PHE A 67 15.30 -0.94 7.89
C PHE A 67 13.82 -0.80 8.29
N ASP A 68 13.10 0.10 7.64
CA ASP A 68 11.66 0.27 7.82
C ASP A 68 10.91 -0.75 6.98
N PHE A 69 10.25 -1.67 7.66
CA PHE A 69 9.31 -2.59 7.06
C PHE A 69 7.98 -2.44 7.76
N ASP A 70 6.97 -1.99 7.02
CA ASP A 70 5.60 -1.89 7.55
C ASP A 70 5.44 -0.97 8.78
N ASP A 71 6.10 0.18 8.74
CA ASP A 71 6.20 1.26 9.74
C ASP A 71 6.91 0.81 11.03
N SER A 72 7.59 -0.33 10.95
CA SER A 72 8.37 -0.90 12.04
C SER A 72 9.84 -0.98 11.63
N ILE A 73 10.72 -0.49 12.52
CA ILE A 73 12.16 -0.51 12.30
C ILE A 73 12.74 -1.84 12.76
N TYR A 74 13.46 -2.50 11.87
CA TYR A 74 14.20 -3.73 12.14
C TYR A 74 15.69 -3.50 11.93
N THR A 75 16.51 -4.14 12.78
CA THR A 75 17.98 -4.10 12.68
C THR A 75 18.59 -5.48 12.52
N THR A 76 17.79 -6.54 12.69
CA THR A 76 18.23 -7.93 12.60
C THR A 76 17.32 -8.74 11.71
N PHE A 77 17.81 -9.88 11.22
CA PHE A 77 17.04 -10.83 10.44
C PHE A 77 17.41 -12.28 10.77
N THR A 78 16.54 -13.20 10.37
CA THR A 78 16.72 -14.66 10.43
C THR A 78 16.38 -15.25 9.07
N VAL A 79 17.07 -16.29 8.66
CA VAL A 79 16.82 -16.99 7.38
C VAL A 79 16.48 -18.44 7.62
N SER A 80 15.76 -19.03 6.68
CA SER A 80 15.44 -20.46 6.65
C SER A 80 15.89 -21.10 5.34
N THR A 81 16.25 -22.38 5.41
CA THR A 81 16.45 -23.23 4.22
C THR A 81 15.20 -23.28 3.35
N ASN A 82 14.02 -23.13 3.94
CA ASN A 82 12.71 -23.09 3.30
C ASN A 82 12.44 -21.79 2.50
N GLY A 83 13.43 -20.91 2.30
CA GLY A 83 13.32 -19.81 1.33
C GLY A 83 12.58 -18.56 1.81
N TRP A 84 12.43 -18.43 3.14
CA TRP A 84 11.94 -17.22 3.80
C TRP A 84 13.02 -16.54 4.65
N MET A 85 12.86 -15.23 4.81
CA MET A 85 13.58 -14.37 5.75
C MET A 85 12.57 -13.72 6.70
N LYS A 86 12.86 -13.73 8.00
CA LYS A 86 12.10 -13.01 9.02
C LYS A 86 12.90 -11.81 9.53
N LEU A 87 12.26 -10.65 9.72
CA LEU A 87 12.90 -9.50 10.36
C LEU A 87 12.67 -9.50 11.88
N GLY A 88 13.63 -8.95 12.62
CA GLY A 88 13.62 -8.83 14.07
C GLY A 88 14.08 -10.10 14.80
N LEU A 89 13.38 -10.45 15.88
CA LEU A 89 13.75 -11.53 16.79
C LEU A 89 13.88 -12.87 16.09
N HIS A 90 14.94 -13.61 16.44
CA HIS A 90 15.16 -14.97 16.00
C HIS A 90 14.02 -15.90 16.40
N THR A 91 13.61 -16.76 15.47
CA THR A 91 12.63 -17.80 15.73
C THR A 91 13.20 -19.16 15.30
N PHE A 92 13.08 -20.15 16.18
CA PHE A 92 13.39 -21.53 15.83
C PHE A 92 12.15 -22.14 15.17
N SER A 93 12.07 -22.07 13.85
CA SER A 93 10.96 -22.65 13.09
C SER A 93 11.44 -23.25 11.79
N SER A 94 10.99 -24.45 11.52
CA SER A 94 11.22 -25.13 10.25
C SER A 94 10.07 -24.90 9.26
N ASN A 95 9.24 -23.86 9.43
CA ASN A 95 7.95 -23.83 8.74
C ASN A 95 8.10 -23.86 7.21
N TYR A 96 7.80 -25.01 6.63
CA TYR A 96 7.71 -25.30 5.20
C TYR A 96 6.28 -25.15 4.68
N ILE A 97 5.28 -24.99 5.57
CA ILE A 97 3.89 -24.74 5.19
C ILE A 97 3.80 -23.31 4.69
N ASN A 98 3.90 -23.16 3.38
CA ASN A 98 4.12 -21.91 2.69
C ASN A 98 2.88 -21.02 2.56
N ASP A 99 2.08 -20.90 3.62
CA ASP A 99 0.84 -20.13 3.62
C ASP A 99 0.88 -19.04 4.71
N PHE A 100 0.82 -17.77 4.29
CA PHE A 100 0.72 -16.62 5.19
C PHE A 100 -0.47 -16.72 6.14
N SER A 101 -1.59 -17.36 5.77
CA SER A 101 -2.75 -17.53 6.65
C SER A 101 -2.44 -18.40 7.88
N SER A 102 -1.46 -19.30 7.77
CA SER A 102 -1.04 -20.25 8.80
C SER A 102 0.28 -19.88 9.48
N PHE A 103 0.99 -18.88 8.93
CA PHE A 103 2.27 -18.43 9.45
C PHE A 103 2.07 -17.60 10.72
N VAL A 104 2.95 -17.78 11.72
CA VAL A 104 2.83 -17.10 13.03
C VAL A 104 4.04 -16.22 13.36
N GLN A 105 5.01 -16.10 12.44
CA GLN A 105 6.32 -15.51 12.73
C GLN A 105 6.62 -14.28 11.88
N PHE A 106 5.67 -13.36 11.81
CA PHE A 106 5.82 -12.11 11.07
C PHE A 106 6.82 -11.13 11.72
N PRO A 107 7.31 -10.14 10.96
CA PRO A 107 7.19 -10.02 9.51
C PRO A 107 8.08 -11.01 8.75
N VAL A 108 7.65 -11.39 7.55
CA VAL A 108 8.34 -12.35 6.69
C VAL A 108 8.44 -11.84 5.25
N ILE A 109 9.58 -12.12 4.63
CA ILE A 109 9.91 -11.88 3.23
C ILE A 109 10.17 -13.24 2.60
N THR A 110 9.45 -13.57 1.53
CA THR A 110 9.47 -14.90 0.90
C THR A 110 9.79 -14.76 -0.58
N ALA A 111 11.06 -14.79 -0.96
CA ALA A 111 11.43 -14.73 -2.38
C ALA A 111 11.09 -16.03 -3.11
N PHE A 112 11.13 -17.17 -2.40
CA PHE A 112 10.73 -18.47 -2.92
C PHE A 112 10.50 -19.45 -1.75
N TRP A 113 9.39 -19.28 -1.00
CA TRP A 113 9.11 -20.11 0.17
C TRP A 113 8.39 -21.41 -0.20
N ASP A 114 9.00 -22.54 0.09
CA ASP A 114 8.46 -23.90 -0.11
C ASP A 114 9.14 -24.87 0.87
N ASP A 115 8.92 -26.18 0.72
CA ASP A 115 9.68 -27.23 1.41
C ASP A 115 11.07 -27.43 0.77
N LEU A 116 12.05 -26.64 1.22
CA LEU A 116 13.37 -26.49 0.59
C LEU A 116 14.52 -26.80 1.55
N ARG A 117 15.62 -27.28 0.96
CA ARG A 117 16.86 -27.58 1.65
C ARG A 117 18.09 -27.01 0.95
N THR A 118 19.17 -26.87 1.71
CA THR A 118 20.52 -26.73 1.15
C THR A 118 21.05 -28.13 0.83
N TYR A 119 21.35 -28.39 -0.45
CA TYR A 119 21.77 -29.72 -0.88
C TYR A 119 23.22 -30.06 -0.46
N PRO A 120 23.56 -31.34 -0.20
CA PRO A 120 24.93 -31.78 0.04
C PRO A 120 25.92 -31.34 -1.04
N GLY A 121 27.05 -30.80 -0.62
CA GLY A 121 28.18 -30.47 -1.49
C GLY A 121 28.12 -29.10 -2.15
N ASP A 122 26.93 -28.54 -2.43
CA ASP A 122 26.82 -27.25 -3.12
C ASP A 122 25.70 -26.31 -2.63
N GLY A 123 24.86 -26.72 -1.68
CA GLY A 123 23.81 -25.85 -1.12
C GLY A 123 24.34 -24.88 -0.08
N TYR A 124 23.72 -23.69 0.01
CA TYR A 124 24.07 -22.70 1.03
C TYR A 124 22.98 -21.63 1.19
N ILE A 125 23.08 -20.91 2.30
CA ILE A 125 22.54 -19.55 2.46
C ILE A 125 23.68 -18.66 2.97
N ARG A 126 23.90 -17.54 2.30
CA ARG A 126 24.97 -16.58 2.62
C ARG A 126 24.46 -15.15 2.57
N TYR A 127 25.11 -14.25 3.28
CA TYR A 127 24.70 -12.85 3.33
C TYR A 127 25.90 -11.90 3.42
N GLN A 128 25.69 -10.67 2.98
CA GLN A 128 26.61 -9.56 3.22
C GLN A 128 25.89 -8.22 3.19
N THR A 129 26.44 -7.25 3.92
CA THR A 129 26.01 -5.85 3.86
C THR A 129 27.16 -5.02 3.34
N GLU A 130 26.94 -4.35 2.21
CA GLU A 130 27.97 -3.56 1.52
C GLU A 130 27.49 -2.13 1.22
N GLY A 131 28.42 -1.24 0.88
CA GLY A 131 28.17 0.16 0.56
C GLY A 131 28.58 1.13 1.67
N SER A 132 28.41 2.43 1.40
CA SER A 132 28.67 3.49 2.39
C SER A 132 27.44 3.73 3.26
N PRO A 133 27.60 4.11 4.55
CA PRO A 133 26.47 4.47 5.40
C PRO A 133 25.52 5.48 4.74
N GLY A 134 24.23 5.21 4.77
CA GLY A 134 23.18 5.96 4.06
C GLY A 134 22.82 5.39 2.69
N SER A 135 23.59 4.43 2.17
CA SER A 135 23.34 3.77 0.88
C SER A 135 23.80 2.30 0.88
N ARG A 136 23.80 1.65 2.05
CA ARG A 136 24.15 0.22 2.15
C ARG A 136 23.06 -0.68 1.58
N VAL A 137 23.45 -1.89 1.19
CA VAL A 137 22.55 -2.94 0.75
C VAL A 137 22.88 -4.21 1.52
N LEU A 138 21.90 -4.75 2.24
CA LEU A 138 21.97 -6.14 2.71
C LEU A 138 21.56 -7.04 1.54
N THR A 139 22.42 -7.98 1.16
CA THR A 139 22.09 -9.04 0.21
C THR A 139 22.13 -10.39 0.91
N VAL A 140 21.08 -11.18 0.76
CA VAL A 140 21.02 -12.57 1.22
C VAL A 140 20.75 -13.45 0.02
N GLU A 141 21.59 -14.46 -0.18
CA GLU A 141 21.52 -15.37 -1.31
C GLU A 141 21.24 -16.80 -0.85
N TRP A 142 20.25 -17.42 -1.50
CA TRP A 142 19.93 -18.83 -1.34
C TRP A 142 20.45 -19.62 -2.53
N ARG A 143 20.97 -20.81 -2.27
CA ARG A 143 21.16 -21.89 -3.24
C ARG A 143 20.54 -23.16 -2.67
N VAL A 144 19.31 -23.43 -3.09
CA VAL A 144 18.43 -24.43 -2.47
C VAL A 144 17.79 -25.34 -3.50
N ARG A 145 17.24 -26.47 -3.04
CA ARG A 145 16.49 -27.45 -3.84
C ARG A 145 15.28 -27.90 -3.04
N TYR A 146 14.25 -28.40 -3.72
CA TYR A 146 13.10 -28.99 -3.03
C TYR A 146 13.52 -30.20 -2.20
N TRP A 147 12.98 -30.32 -0.99
CA TRP A 147 13.14 -31.51 -0.16
C TRP A 147 12.36 -32.69 -0.77
N SER A 148 13.07 -33.57 -1.47
CA SER A 148 12.48 -34.83 -1.94
C SER A 148 13.53 -35.95 -1.98
N SER A 149 13.06 -37.19 -2.01
CA SER A 149 13.92 -38.36 -2.28
C SER A 149 14.57 -38.33 -3.67
N ALA A 150 14.05 -37.50 -4.59
CA ALA A 150 14.58 -37.26 -5.93
C ALA A 150 15.35 -35.93 -6.04
N ALA A 151 15.88 -35.39 -4.94
CA ALA A 151 16.45 -34.03 -4.85
C ALA A 151 17.58 -33.69 -5.84
N THR A 152 18.15 -34.63 -6.59
CA THR A 152 19.06 -34.32 -7.71
C THR A 152 18.33 -33.74 -8.93
N ALA A 153 17.03 -33.97 -9.06
CA ALA A 153 16.21 -33.49 -10.18
C ALA A 153 15.54 -32.14 -9.93
N SER A 154 15.55 -31.62 -8.70
CA SER A 154 14.97 -30.31 -8.34
C SER A 154 16.07 -29.25 -8.20
N GLY A 155 15.89 -28.07 -8.79
CA GLY A 155 16.85 -26.98 -8.70
C GLY A 155 18.24 -27.31 -9.30
N PRO A 156 19.33 -26.68 -8.82
CA PRO A 156 19.36 -25.66 -7.78
C PRO A 156 18.58 -24.40 -8.19
N TRP A 157 17.90 -23.80 -7.24
CA TRP A 157 17.32 -22.46 -7.37
C TRP A 157 18.22 -21.49 -6.64
N VAL A 158 18.68 -20.47 -7.37
CA VAL A 158 19.62 -19.47 -6.89
C VAL A 158 19.00 -18.10 -7.03
N TYR A 159 18.84 -17.41 -5.92
CA TYR A 159 18.19 -16.10 -5.87
C TYR A 159 18.68 -15.28 -4.69
N GLN A 160 18.47 -13.96 -4.78
CA GLN A 160 18.85 -12.99 -3.76
C GLN A 160 17.63 -12.22 -3.26
N VAL A 161 17.60 -11.95 -1.97
CA VAL A 161 16.80 -10.88 -1.35
C VAL A 161 17.74 -9.72 -1.05
N ARG A 162 17.34 -8.50 -1.42
CA ARG A 162 18.11 -7.28 -1.19
C ARG A 162 17.29 -6.26 -0.42
N LEU A 163 17.84 -5.70 0.65
CA LEU A 163 17.26 -4.60 1.40
C LEU A 163 18.15 -3.36 1.24
N TYR A 164 17.56 -2.22 0.90
CA TYR A 164 18.30 -0.98 0.63
C TYR A 164 18.15 0.04 1.76
N GLU A 165 19.27 0.49 2.33
CA GLU A 165 19.31 1.56 3.33
C GLU A 165 18.76 2.87 2.76
N GLY A 166 18.06 3.64 3.60
CA GLY A 166 17.51 4.97 3.26
C GLY A 166 16.24 4.93 2.41
N THR A 167 16.15 4.05 1.42
CA THR A 167 14.97 3.91 0.55
C THR A 167 13.97 2.86 1.03
N ASN A 168 14.42 1.92 1.87
CA ASN A 168 13.65 0.76 2.33
C ASN A 168 13.07 -0.10 1.19
N VAL A 169 13.68 -0.03 0.01
CA VAL A 169 13.33 -0.88 -1.13
C VAL A 169 13.71 -2.34 -0.81
N ILE A 170 12.88 -3.26 -1.28
CA ILE A 170 13.10 -4.70 -1.22
C ILE A 170 13.17 -5.22 -2.65
N GLU A 171 14.15 -6.07 -2.94
CA GLU A 171 14.22 -6.74 -4.23
C GLU A 171 14.39 -8.25 -4.09
N PHE A 172 13.71 -8.99 -4.97
CA PHE A 172 13.99 -10.40 -5.24
C PHE A 172 14.63 -10.51 -6.62
N PHE A 173 15.88 -10.96 -6.66
CA PHE A 173 16.59 -11.20 -7.91
C PHE A 173 16.80 -12.69 -8.13
N TYR A 174 16.32 -13.21 -9.27
CA TYR A 174 16.40 -14.63 -9.59
C TYR A 174 17.57 -14.88 -10.54
N ILE A 175 18.62 -15.55 -10.03
CA ILE A 175 19.87 -15.81 -10.74
C ILE A 175 19.72 -17.01 -11.65
N ASP A 176 19.23 -18.12 -11.11
CA ASP A 176 18.99 -19.38 -11.83
C ASP A 176 17.76 -20.07 -11.26
N MET A 177 16.75 -20.30 -12.12
CA MET A 177 15.44 -20.82 -11.74
C MET A 177 14.96 -21.93 -12.69
N PRO A 178 15.68 -23.07 -12.81
CA PRO A 178 15.28 -24.12 -13.73
C PRO A 178 13.89 -24.67 -13.41
N SER A 179 13.04 -24.76 -14.44
CA SER A 179 11.73 -25.42 -14.41
C SER A 179 11.88 -26.94 -14.53
N ASN A 180 12.49 -27.57 -13.53
CA ASN A 180 12.75 -29.01 -13.48
C ASN A 180 11.96 -29.75 -12.39
N TYR A 181 11.11 -29.05 -11.64
CA TYR A 181 10.34 -29.62 -10.54
C TYR A 181 9.02 -28.87 -10.34
N ASN A 182 7.97 -29.60 -9.94
CA ASN A 182 6.67 -29.01 -9.63
C ASN A 182 6.71 -28.42 -8.22
N THR A 183 6.85 -27.10 -8.13
CA THR A 183 6.87 -26.38 -6.85
C THR A 183 5.46 -26.01 -6.40
N THR A 184 5.36 -25.67 -5.12
CA THR A 184 4.17 -25.12 -4.48
C THR A 184 4.42 -23.76 -3.89
N ALA A 185 5.50 -23.08 -4.27
CA ALA A 185 6.05 -21.93 -3.56
C ALA A 185 5.08 -20.76 -3.30
N THR A 186 5.48 -19.92 -2.34
CA THR A 186 4.92 -18.59 -2.08
C THR A 186 5.98 -17.54 -2.31
N ILE A 187 5.61 -16.51 -3.07
CA ILE A 187 6.45 -15.35 -3.35
C ILE A 187 5.74 -14.10 -2.85
N GLY A 188 6.46 -13.24 -2.15
CA GLY A 188 5.89 -12.01 -1.59
C GLY A 188 6.42 -11.67 -0.21
N MET A 189 5.59 -11.02 0.58
CA MET A 189 5.94 -10.52 1.90
C MET A 189 4.69 -10.28 2.75
N ALA A 190 4.83 -10.41 4.07
CA ALA A 190 3.72 -10.31 5.01
C ALA A 190 4.16 -9.78 6.37
N SER A 191 3.28 -9.05 7.06
CA SER A 191 3.49 -8.56 8.42
C SER A 191 2.42 -9.07 9.39
N SER A 192 1.34 -9.63 8.86
CA SER A 192 0.35 -10.40 9.61
C SER A 192 -0.40 -11.35 8.66
N THR A 193 -1.30 -12.17 9.21
CA THR A 193 -2.20 -13.01 8.41
C THR A 193 -3.20 -12.20 7.57
N THR A 194 -3.39 -10.92 7.87
CA THR A 194 -4.33 -10.01 7.19
C THR A 194 -3.64 -8.90 6.41
N ASN A 195 -2.31 -8.80 6.50
CA ASN A 195 -1.52 -7.78 5.83
C ASN A 195 -0.34 -8.43 5.10
N TRP A 196 -0.48 -8.59 3.79
CA TRP A 196 0.53 -9.22 2.93
C TRP A 196 0.39 -8.78 1.47
N MET A 197 1.44 -9.03 0.70
CA MET A 197 1.45 -9.00 -0.76
C MET A 197 1.95 -10.34 -1.28
N SER A 198 1.21 -10.95 -2.21
CA SER A 198 1.55 -12.19 -2.88
C SER A 198 1.83 -11.92 -4.35
N VAL A 199 2.90 -12.51 -4.89
CA VAL A 199 3.33 -12.35 -6.28
C VAL A 199 3.18 -13.66 -7.03
N VAL A 200 2.56 -13.59 -8.22
CA VAL A 200 2.48 -14.69 -9.16
C VAL A 200 3.41 -14.39 -10.34
N PRO A 201 4.44 -15.22 -10.57
CA PRO A 201 5.26 -15.11 -11.77
C PRO A 201 4.45 -15.21 -13.05
N GLY A 202 4.93 -14.60 -14.12
CA GLY A 202 4.30 -14.71 -15.43
C GLY A 202 5.23 -14.24 -16.54
N SER A 203 5.00 -14.79 -17.73
CA SER A 203 5.64 -14.35 -18.96
C SER A 203 4.55 -13.83 -19.90
N PRO A 204 4.54 -12.53 -20.27
CA PRO A 204 5.66 -11.59 -20.13
C PRO A 204 5.73 -10.86 -18.78
N ARG A 205 4.67 -10.86 -17.95
CA ARG A 205 4.63 -10.10 -16.70
C ARG A 205 4.07 -10.91 -15.53
N ALA A 206 4.69 -10.74 -14.37
CA ALA A 206 4.22 -11.15 -13.06
C ALA A 206 3.13 -10.19 -12.56
N THR A 207 2.32 -10.65 -11.61
CA THR A 207 1.29 -9.85 -10.94
C THR A 207 1.45 -9.92 -9.43
N ALA A 208 1.08 -8.85 -8.74
CA ALA A 208 1.02 -8.80 -7.28
C ALA A 208 -0.43 -8.61 -6.82
N SER A 209 -0.77 -9.17 -5.67
CA SER A 209 -2.09 -9.02 -5.05
C SER A 209 -1.95 -8.89 -3.54
N THR A 210 -2.77 -8.05 -2.94
CA THR A 210 -2.92 -7.87 -1.49
C THR A 210 -4.26 -8.41 -0.98
N THR A 211 -5.03 -9.05 -1.85
CA THR A 211 -6.39 -9.55 -1.57
C THR A 211 -6.58 -11.02 -1.92
N VAL A 212 -5.81 -11.55 -2.88
CA VAL A 212 -5.76 -12.99 -3.19
C VAL A 212 -4.35 -13.53 -3.02
N GLN A 213 -4.16 -14.41 -2.04
CA GLN A 213 -2.87 -15.06 -1.81
C GLN A 213 -2.71 -16.23 -2.77
N ARG A 214 -1.48 -16.44 -3.26
CA ARG A 214 -1.10 -17.62 -4.01
C ARG A 214 0.04 -18.33 -3.29
N HIS A 215 -0.25 -19.55 -2.85
CA HIS A 215 0.66 -20.41 -2.09
C HIS A 215 0.85 -21.78 -2.76
N ASN A 216 0.75 -21.79 -4.08
CA ASN A 216 0.87 -22.98 -4.92
C ASN A 216 1.58 -22.67 -6.23
N ILE A 217 2.58 -21.77 -6.18
CA ILE A 217 3.30 -21.33 -7.37
C ILE A 217 4.14 -22.49 -7.89
N ASN A 218 3.76 -23.00 -9.06
CA ASN A 218 4.49 -24.02 -9.78
C ASN A 218 5.29 -23.38 -10.92
N ILE A 219 6.62 -23.35 -10.79
CA ILE A 219 7.52 -22.76 -11.79
C ILE A 219 7.58 -23.53 -13.12
N ASN A 220 7.02 -24.74 -13.20
CA ASN A 220 6.82 -25.43 -14.48
C ASN A 220 5.61 -24.89 -15.26
N VAL A 221 4.68 -24.20 -14.58
CA VAL A 221 3.50 -23.59 -15.18
C VAL A 221 3.71 -22.09 -15.37
N THR A 222 4.26 -21.42 -14.35
CA THR A 222 4.59 -19.99 -14.34
C THR A 222 6.09 -19.82 -14.13
N PRO A 223 6.93 -20.00 -15.18
CA PRO A 223 8.37 -19.96 -15.04
C PRO A 223 8.88 -18.57 -14.64
N ILE A 224 9.99 -18.55 -13.91
CA ILE A 224 10.74 -17.34 -13.58
C ILE A 224 12.02 -17.35 -14.42
N THR A 225 12.13 -16.43 -15.38
CA THR A 225 13.32 -16.34 -16.22
C THR A 225 14.51 -15.83 -15.41
N ALA A 226 15.69 -16.43 -15.59
CA ALA A 226 16.93 -15.93 -15.01
C ALA A 226 17.15 -14.44 -15.37
N GLY A 227 17.59 -13.64 -14.40
CA GLY A 227 17.72 -12.19 -14.54
C GLY A 227 16.45 -11.40 -14.21
N THR A 228 15.35 -12.06 -13.85
CA THR A 228 14.13 -11.38 -13.37
C THR A 228 14.40 -10.69 -12.03
N LEU A 229 13.96 -9.44 -11.90
CA LEU A 229 14.01 -8.65 -10.68
C LEU A 229 12.57 -8.22 -10.30
N TYR A 230 12.14 -8.60 -9.11
CA TYR A 230 10.92 -8.08 -8.48
C TYR A 230 11.31 -7.03 -7.47
N ARG A 231 10.75 -5.83 -7.60
CA ARG A 231 11.03 -4.69 -6.74
C ARG A 231 9.77 -4.27 -6.01
N PHE A 232 9.89 -4.14 -4.70
CA PHE A 232 8.85 -3.66 -3.80
C PHE A 232 9.35 -2.38 -3.16
N ARG A 233 8.54 -1.33 -3.23
CA ARG A 233 8.84 -0.04 -2.60
C ARG A 233 7.55 0.57 -2.10
N ARG A 234 7.62 1.36 -1.05
CA ARG A 234 6.46 2.16 -0.65
C ARG A 234 6.09 3.17 -1.72
N VAL A 235 4.81 3.48 -1.78
CA VAL A 235 4.31 4.69 -2.41
C VAL A 235 4.77 5.87 -1.54
N LEU A 236 5.62 6.71 -2.10
CA LEU A 236 6.17 7.88 -1.43
C LEU A 236 5.21 9.04 -1.57
N ASP A 237 4.64 9.22 -2.74
CA ASP A 237 3.84 10.39 -3.08
C ASP A 237 2.46 9.93 -3.58
N ASP A 238 1.43 10.02 -2.75
CA ASP A 238 0.06 9.63 -3.12
C ASP A 238 -0.97 10.43 -2.32
N LEU A 239 -1.84 11.11 -3.04
CA LEU A 239 -2.84 12.04 -2.56
C LEU A 239 -4.18 11.70 -3.21
N ALA A 240 -5.04 11.04 -2.44
CA ALA A 240 -6.38 10.71 -2.88
C ALA A 240 -7.38 11.82 -2.53
N CYS A 241 -8.40 12.00 -3.38
CA CYS A 241 -9.63 12.61 -2.90
C CYS A 241 -10.44 11.56 -2.13
N ASP A 242 -10.61 11.82 -0.84
CA ASP A 242 -11.36 10.94 0.05
C ASP A 242 -12.88 11.16 -0.11
N SER A 243 -13.34 12.41 -0.17
CA SER A 243 -14.77 12.72 -0.23
C SER A 243 -15.06 14.12 -0.77
N VAL A 244 -16.26 14.29 -1.35
CA VAL A 244 -16.85 15.57 -1.75
C VAL A 244 -18.35 15.58 -1.41
N TRP A 245 -18.85 16.68 -0.86
CA TRP A 245 -20.25 16.84 -0.47
C TRP A 245 -20.72 18.30 -0.60
N PHE A 246 -22.03 18.49 -0.59
CA PHE A 246 -22.65 19.82 -0.53
C PHE A 246 -22.97 20.20 0.91
N ASP A 247 -22.66 21.43 1.28
CA ASP A 247 -23.14 22.04 2.50
C ASP A 247 -24.34 22.91 2.15
N ALA A 248 -25.56 22.44 2.46
CA ALA A 248 -26.78 23.16 2.09
C ALA A 248 -27.19 24.28 3.03
N GLY A 249 -26.45 24.49 4.12
CA GLY A 249 -26.80 25.47 5.15
C GLY A 249 -28.15 25.23 5.84
N ASN A 250 -28.89 24.18 5.46
CA ASN A 250 -30.17 23.79 6.03
C ASN A 250 -30.35 22.26 6.02
N SER A 251 -31.22 21.78 6.92
CA SER A 251 -31.47 20.36 7.16
C SER A 251 -32.30 19.66 6.07
N ALA A 252 -32.68 20.36 4.99
CA ALA A 252 -33.53 19.82 3.93
C ALA A 252 -32.82 19.64 2.58
N ASN A 253 -31.55 20.07 2.46
CA ASN A 253 -30.83 20.16 1.19
C ASN A 253 -31.63 20.86 0.08
N SER A 254 -32.46 21.83 0.49
CA SER A 254 -33.33 22.61 -0.38
C SER A 254 -32.81 24.03 -0.50
N TYR A 255 -32.66 24.54 -1.70
CA TYR A 255 -32.18 25.88 -1.97
C TYR A 255 -33.33 26.72 -2.54
N LEU A 256 -33.41 27.99 -2.12
CA LEU A 256 -34.32 28.94 -2.77
C LEU A 256 -33.74 29.31 -4.15
N GLU A 257 -34.59 29.81 -5.05
CA GLU A 257 -34.12 30.40 -6.32
C GLU A 257 -32.97 31.38 -6.06
N ASN A 258 -31.91 31.31 -6.87
CA ASN A 258 -30.71 32.11 -6.75
C ASN A 258 -29.93 31.94 -5.42
N SER A 259 -30.15 30.83 -4.70
CA SER A 259 -29.36 30.50 -3.52
C SER A 259 -28.05 29.84 -3.92
N ALA A 260 -26.97 30.29 -3.27
CA ALA A 260 -25.65 29.72 -3.48
C ALA A 260 -25.56 28.35 -2.79
N ALA A 261 -24.83 27.41 -3.41
CA ALA A 261 -24.57 26.09 -2.83
C ALA A 261 -23.07 25.96 -2.52
N THR A 262 -22.73 25.65 -1.28
CA THR A 262 -21.33 25.40 -0.88
C THR A 262 -20.96 23.96 -1.15
N VAL A 263 -19.74 23.76 -1.66
CA VAL A 263 -19.13 22.45 -1.85
C VAL A 263 -17.99 22.34 -0.84
N SER A 264 -17.91 21.21 -0.17
CA SER A 264 -16.78 20.83 0.67
C SER A 264 -16.17 19.54 0.14
N ALA A 265 -14.86 19.43 0.24
CA ALA A 265 -14.17 18.19 -0.11
C ALA A 265 -12.97 17.95 0.80
N ARG A 266 -12.60 16.68 0.94
CA ARG A 266 -11.50 16.20 1.78
C ARG A 266 -10.47 15.46 0.95
N LEU A 267 -9.23 15.87 1.08
CA LEU A 267 -8.06 15.12 0.59
C LEU A 267 -7.43 14.33 1.72
N ILE A 268 -6.84 13.19 1.38
CA ILE A 268 -6.07 12.35 2.30
C ILE A 268 -4.69 12.06 1.69
N ASN A 269 -3.64 12.20 2.48
CA ASN A 269 -2.31 11.74 2.09
C ASN A 269 -2.18 10.25 2.36
N LEU A 270 -2.04 9.43 1.31
CA LEU A 270 -1.78 7.99 1.42
C LEU A 270 -0.29 7.67 1.25
N GLY A 271 0.48 8.57 0.65
CA GLY A 271 1.93 8.46 0.49
C GLY A 271 2.72 8.66 1.79
N ALA A 272 3.95 8.17 1.81
CA ALA A 272 4.87 8.34 2.94
C ALA A 272 5.38 9.78 3.11
N ASN A 273 5.53 10.54 2.02
CA ASN A 273 6.02 11.91 2.04
C ASN A 273 4.92 12.89 2.49
N PRO A 274 5.24 13.90 3.32
CA PRO A 274 4.27 14.91 3.71
C PRO A 274 3.73 15.72 2.51
N LYS A 275 2.41 15.92 2.45
CA LYS A 275 1.72 16.73 1.43
C LYS A 275 1.30 18.07 2.01
N ASN A 276 2.01 19.13 1.64
CA ASN A 276 1.72 20.49 2.08
C ASN A 276 1.56 21.41 0.88
N ASN A 277 0.79 22.48 1.06
CA ASN A 277 0.58 23.51 0.05
C ASN A 277 0.03 22.97 -1.28
N ILE A 278 -0.90 22.02 -1.22
CA ILE A 278 -1.50 21.42 -2.41
C ILE A 278 -2.62 22.33 -2.95
N PRO A 279 -2.54 22.76 -4.23
CA PRO A 279 -3.64 23.46 -4.86
C PRO A 279 -4.80 22.49 -5.15
N PHE A 280 -5.96 22.81 -4.61
CA PHE A 280 -7.16 21.99 -4.64
C PHE A 280 -8.33 22.79 -5.22
N GLN A 281 -9.10 22.20 -6.12
CA GLN A 281 -10.25 22.85 -6.74
C GLN A 281 -11.36 21.85 -7.02
N PHE A 282 -12.53 22.37 -7.39
CA PHE A 282 -13.58 21.57 -7.99
C PHE A 282 -14.12 22.19 -9.27
N ASP A 283 -14.59 21.32 -10.15
CA ASP A 283 -15.30 21.66 -11.37
C ASP A 283 -16.71 21.08 -11.34
N VAL A 284 -17.62 21.75 -12.04
CA VAL A 284 -18.99 21.29 -12.24
C VAL A 284 -19.24 21.10 -13.73
N TYR A 285 -19.74 19.92 -14.09
CA TYR A 285 -20.13 19.58 -15.45
C TYR A 285 -21.64 19.36 -15.54
N ASP A 286 -22.24 19.74 -16.66
CA ASP A 286 -23.62 19.38 -16.98
C ASP A 286 -23.73 17.94 -17.52
N ASN A 287 -24.96 17.48 -17.77
CA ASN A 287 -25.23 16.15 -18.30
C ASN A 287 -24.68 15.87 -19.71
N LYS A 288 -24.17 16.89 -20.40
CA LYS A 288 -23.48 16.79 -21.70
C LYS A 288 -21.96 16.83 -21.55
N GLN A 289 -21.45 16.81 -20.31
CA GLN A 289 -20.04 16.98 -19.96
C GLN A 289 -19.47 18.35 -20.37
N THR A 290 -20.32 19.39 -20.38
CA THR A 290 -19.87 20.77 -20.54
C THR A 290 -19.48 21.32 -19.19
N LEU A 291 -18.27 21.88 -19.06
CA LEU A 291 -17.85 22.60 -17.86
C LEU A 291 -18.72 23.86 -17.69
N VAL A 292 -19.44 23.95 -16.57
CA VAL A 292 -20.34 25.08 -16.26
C VAL A 292 -19.82 25.97 -15.13
N TYR A 293 -18.92 25.46 -14.28
CA TYR A 293 -18.29 26.22 -13.21
C TYR A 293 -16.95 25.59 -12.80
N SER A 294 -16.00 26.44 -12.43
CA SER A 294 -14.76 26.06 -11.75
C SER A 294 -14.59 26.93 -10.52
N SER A 295 -14.22 26.34 -9.40
CA SER A 295 -13.89 27.07 -8.19
C SER A 295 -12.57 27.82 -8.33
N GLU A 296 -12.35 28.80 -7.45
CA GLU A 296 -10.98 29.25 -7.18
C GLU A 296 -10.16 28.11 -6.56
N GLN A 297 -8.84 28.18 -6.71
CA GLN A 297 -7.93 27.24 -6.07
C GLN A 297 -7.78 27.56 -4.59
N ALA A 298 -8.01 26.55 -3.77
CA ALA A 298 -7.65 26.54 -2.36
C ALA A 298 -6.27 25.93 -2.16
N ILE A 299 -5.58 26.32 -1.10
CA ILE A 299 -4.35 25.65 -0.66
C ILE A 299 -4.65 24.82 0.57
N VAL A 300 -4.44 23.51 0.47
CA VAL A 300 -4.66 22.56 1.57
C VAL A 300 -3.37 21.83 1.93
N SER A 301 -3.25 21.42 3.19
CA SER A 301 -2.09 20.67 3.67
C SER A 301 -2.55 19.46 4.48
N PRO A 302 -2.83 18.33 3.82
CA PRO A 302 -3.11 17.07 4.50
C PRO A 302 -1.98 16.66 5.46
N GLY A 303 -0.74 17.08 5.17
CA GLY A 303 0.39 16.91 6.06
C GLY A 303 0.99 15.51 5.94
N ASN A 304 1.32 14.89 7.07
CA ASN A 304 1.91 13.55 7.12
C ASN A 304 0.94 12.48 6.60
N ARG A 305 1.44 11.26 6.40
CA ARG A 305 0.63 10.11 5.97
C ARG A 305 -0.62 9.92 6.85
N PHE A 306 -1.74 9.60 6.20
CA PHE A 306 -3.11 9.58 6.71
C PHE A 306 -3.65 10.89 7.27
N GLY A 307 -2.86 11.96 7.20
CA GLY A 307 -3.33 13.30 7.44
C GLY A 307 -4.35 13.69 6.37
N THR A 308 -5.37 14.42 6.80
CA THR A 308 -6.46 14.86 5.94
C THR A 308 -6.54 16.37 5.95
N ALA A 309 -7.02 16.95 4.85
CA ALA A 309 -7.38 18.35 4.80
C ALA A 309 -8.74 18.50 4.15
N THR A 310 -9.68 19.08 4.90
CA THR A 310 -10.99 19.46 4.39
C THR A 310 -10.97 20.94 4.02
N HIS A 311 -11.56 21.27 2.88
CA HIS A 311 -11.80 22.65 2.50
C HIS A 311 -13.24 22.84 2.07
N THR A 312 -13.87 23.91 2.59
CA THR A 312 -15.17 24.41 2.14
C THR A 312 -14.91 25.55 1.17
N PHE A 313 -15.28 25.34 -0.09
CA PHE A 313 -15.05 26.29 -1.15
C PHE A 313 -16.07 27.42 -1.15
N ASN A 314 -15.74 28.50 -1.85
CA ASN A 314 -16.70 29.55 -2.18
C ASN A 314 -17.92 28.94 -2.88
N ALA A 315 -19.10 29.43 -2.51
CA ALA A 315 -20.35 28.89 -2.99
C ALA A 315 -20.50 29.05 -4.50
N ILE A 316 -21.06 28.03 -5.15
CA ILE A 316 -21.46 28.09 -6.55
C ILE A 316 -22.55 29.17 -6.67
N PRO A 317 -22.40 30.18 -7.56
CA PRO A 317 -23.41 31.20 -7.76
C PRO A 317 -24.77 30.60 -8.13
N GLY A 318 -25.85 31.13 -7.55
CA GLY A 318 -27.23 30.68 -7.81
C GLY A 318 -27.61 30.70 -9.29
N THR A 319 -27.09 31.68 -10.05
CA THR A 319 -27.30 31.79 -11.52
C THR A 319 -26.82 30.57 -12.32
N ILE A 320 -25.87 29.80 -11.80
CA ILE A 320 -25.40 28.55 -12.41
C ILE A 320 -26.30 27.38 -11.99
N ASN A 321 -26.83 27.44 -10.77
CA ASN A 321 -27.68 26.43 -10.16
C ASN A 321 -29.19 26.58 -10.45
N ASP A 322 -29.63 27.62 -11.16
CA ASP A 322 -31.05 27.84 -11.47
C ASP A 322 -31.49 27.22 -12.81
N VAL A 323 -30.68 26.31 -13.38
CA VAL A 323 -31.01 25.56 -14.60
C VAL A 323 -31.32 24.10 -14.26
N SER A 324 -32.56 23.67 -14.53
CA SER A 324 -32.98 22.27 -14.33
C SER A 324 -32.06 21.31 -15.07
N GLY A 325 -31.51 20.33 -14.37
CA GLY A 325 -30.56 19.41 -14.98
C GLY A 325 -29.85 18.51 -13.99
N ILE A 326 -29.19 17.49 -14.52
CA ILE A 326 -28.24 16.64 -13.80
C ILE A 326 -26.85 17.26 -13.98
N TYR A 327 -26.11 17.32 -12.88
CA TYR A 327 -24.77 17.87 -12.82
C TYR A 327 -23.85 16.91 -12.08
N GLU A 328 -22.55 17.03 -12.33
CA GLU A 328 -21.50 16.30 -11.63
C GLU A 328 -20.43 17.27 -11.12
N VAL A 329 -20.12 17.17 -9.83
CA VAL A 329 -18.98 17.84 -9.21
C VAL A 329 -17.78 16.91 -9.25
N TYR A 330 -16.63 17.41 -9.65
CA TYR A 330 -15.34 16.74 -9.58
C TYR A 330 -14.41 17.58 -8.72
N ALA A 331 -13.99 17.07 -7.55
CA ALA A 331 -13.00 17.73 -6.71
C ALA A 331 -11.67 16.99 -6.80
N TYR A 332 -10.59 17.73 -7.04
CA TYR A 332 -9.28 17.16 -7.35
C TYR A 332 -8.13 18.14 -7.07
N PRO A 333 -6.94 17.63 -6.69
CA PRO A 333 -5.71 18.42 -6.66
C PRO A 333 -5.26 18.73 -8.09
N THR A 334 -4.81 19.95 -8.36
CA THR A 334 -4.52 20.39 -9.75
C THR A 334 -3.09 20.16 -10.21
N ASN A 335 -2.17 19.88 -9.29
CA ASN A 335 -0.77 19.57 -9.60
C ASN A 335 -0.09 18.82 -8.44
N PRO A 336 -0.62 17.66 -7.99
CA PRO A 336 0.08 16.88 -6.99
C PRO A 336 1.34 16.26 -7.61
N VAL A 337 2.44 16.26 -6.86
CA VAL A 337 3.44 15.20 -7.05
C VAL A 337 2.74 13.93 -6.58
N ASP A 338 2.47 12.99 -7.47
CA ASP A 338 1.66 11.80 -7.19
C ASP A 338 2.16 10.59 -7.99
N GLU A 339 2.04 9.41 -7.42
CA GLU A 339 2.41 8.11 -8.00
C GLU A 339 1.17 7.27 -8.34
N ASP A 340 -0.02 7.56 -7.80
CA ASP A 340 -1.30 6.90 -8.11
C ASP A 340 -2.42 7.89 -8.48
N TYR A 341 -2.32 8.44 -9.70
CA TYR A 341 -3.31 9.38 -10.25
C TYR A 341 -4.76 8.87 -10.37
N LYS A 342 -5.04 7.59 -10.05
CA LYS A 342 -6.38 7.00 -10.22
C LYS A 342 -7.33 7.37 -9.09
N ASN A 343 -6.83 7.86 -7.97
CA ASN A 343 -7.59 8.08 -6.75
C ASN A 343 -7.71 9.59 -6.40
N ASP A 344 -7.07 10.48 -7.17
CA ASP A 344 -6.98 11.93 -6.93
C ASP A 344 -8.32 12.66 -7.03
N THR A 345 -9.30 12.08 -7.74
CA THR A 345 -10.56 12.76 -8.07
C THR A 345 -11.75 12.04 -7.45
N CYS A 346 -12.49 12.75 -6.63
CA CYS A 346 -13.79 12.32 -6.13
C CYS A 346 -14.90 13.01 -6.94
N LYS A 347 -16.01 12.31 -7.12
CA LYS A 347 -17.16 12.78 -7.89
C LYS A 347 -18.45 12.70 -7.10
N LEU A 348 -19.33 13.68 -7.32
CA LEU A 348 -20.68 13.70 -6.75
C LEU A 348 -21.68 14.20 -7.79
N SER A 349 -22.63 13.34 -8.14
CA SER A 349 -23.76 13.73 -8.98
C SER A 349 -24.83 14.41 -8.15
N TYR A 350 -25.41 15.49 -8.68
CA TYR A 350 -26.55 16.18 -8.09
C TYR A 350 -27.55 16.60 -9.16
N PHE A 351 -28.77 16.89 -8.72
CA PHE A 351 -29.87 17.26 -9.59
C PHE A 351 -30.48 18.57 -9.14
N ILE A 352 -30.84 19.41 -10.11
CA ILE A 352 -31.53 20.68 -9.92
C ILE A 352 -32.92 20.56 -10.55
N LEU A 353 -33.96 20.78 -9.75
CA LEU A 353 -35.37 20.82 -10.17
C LEU A 353 -35.84 22.27 -10.29
N GLY A 354 -36.10 22.75 -11.51
CA GLY A 354 -36.72 24.06 -11.75
C GLY A 354 -38.23 24.10 -11.51
N GLN A 355 -38.74 25.31 -11.30
CA GLN A 355 -40.15 25.62 -11.02
C GLN A 355 -41.08 25.15 -12.14
N ASN A 356 -41.62 23.93 -12.02
CA ASN A 356 -42.93 23.57 -12.58
C ASN A 356 -43.78 22.76 -11.59
N ASP A 357 -43.30 22.56 -10.36
CA ASP A 357 -44.03 21.94 -9.25
C ASP A 357 -43.75 22.72 -7.96
N ILE A 358 -44.72 22.74 -7.05
CA ILE A 358 -44.86 23.64 -5.88
C ILE A 358 -43.85 23.30 -4.75
N ILE A 359 -42.55 23.20 -5.05
CA ILE A 359 -41.49 22.95 -4.06
C ILE A 359 -40.15 23.53 -4.53
N ALA A 360 -39.39 24.11 -3.59
CA ALA A 360 -38.08 24.75 -3.82
C ALA A 360 -37.05 23.80 -4.45
N PHE A 361 -36.06 24.35 -5.17
CA PHE A 361 -34.97 23.61 -5.79
C PHE A 361 -34.33 22.66 -4.76
N ARG A 362 -34.19 21.37 -5.08
CA ARG A 362 -33.65 20.36 -4.15
C ARG A 362 -32.46 19.66 -4.77
N ILE A 363 -31.30 19.75 -4.11
CA ILE A 363 -30.16 18.89 -4.41
C ILE A 363 -30.45 17.52 -3.80
N LEU A 364 -30.82 16.56 -4.65
CA LEU A 364 -30.94 15.16 -4.27
C LEU A 364 -29.57 14.49 -4.40
N SER A 365 -28.74 14.61 -3.38
CA SER A 365 -27.59 13.70 -3.20
C SER A 365 -28.09 12.37 -2.64
N PRO A 366 -27.49 11.21 -2.96
CA PRO A 366 -27.68 10.02 -2.13
C PRO A 366 -27.36 10.37 -0.66
N PHE A 367 -28.15 9.81 0.25
CA PHE A 367 -28.25 10.15 1.68
C PHE A 367 -27.04 9.78 2.54
N GLU A 368 -25.93 9.34 1.95
CA GLU A 368 -24.84 8.71 2.68
C GLU A 368 -23.53 9.42 2.36
N ASN A 369 -22.82 9.84 3.42
CA ASN A 369 -21.48 10.43 3.44
C ASN A 369 -21.39 11.96 3.54
N VAL A 370 -22.05 12.53 4.57
CA VAL A 370 -21.35 13.54 5.37
C VAL A 370 -20.42 12.76 6.31
N PRO A 371 -19.09 12.96 6.28
CA PRO A 371 -18.17 12.24 7.16
C PRO A 371 -18.45 12.45 8.66
#